data_AF-A0A149RUX7-F1
#
_entry.id   AF-A0A149RUX7-F1
#
_cell.length_a   1.000
_cell.length_b   1.000
_cell.length_c   1.000
_cell.angle_alpha   90.00
_cell.angle_beta   90.00
_cell.angle_gamma   90.00
#
_symmetry.space_group_name_H-M   'P 1'
#
loop_
_entity.id
_entity.type
_entity.pdbx_description
1 polymer ?
#
loop_
_entity_poly.entity_id
_entity_poly.type
_entity_poly.pdbx_seq_one_letter_code
_entity_poly.pdbx_strand_id
1 'polypeptide(L)'
;MRDIAGRGDLWGEGLSPSPRAIARPDKETLYRLLQENCWLERAPFGREQSRWFVTDKAVEGGYGQTVDPSNLHSLKLSGGKKSFPFPVFYEDKVQDVIWTLGWDAILDHLDTLATKKERLAWLMAQHSYLPAKAISQLSGVGIATAKRHKAQNDTQ
;
A
#
# COMPACT_ATOMS: atom_id res chain seq x y z
N MET A 1 6.13 17.37 -6.91
CA MET A 1 6.02 15.94 -6.56
C MET A 1 5.17 15.81 -5.31
N ARG A 2 3.97 15.24 -5.42
CA ARG A 2 3.01 15.10 -4.30
C ARG A 2 2.89 13.61 -3.90
N ASP A 3 2.64 13.35 -2.63
CA ASP A 3 2.56 12.00 -2.05
C ASP A 3 1.22 11.34 -2.44
N ILE A 4 1.27 10.14 -3.02
CA ILE A 4 0.08 9.35 -3.42
C ILE A 4 -0.76 8.98 -2.20
N ALA A 5 -0.14 8.85 -1.02
CA ALA A 5 -0.85 8.62 0.24
C ALA A 5 -1.49 9.89 0.83
N GLY A 6 -1.16 11.08 0.31
CA GLY A 6 -1.72 12.36 0.73
C GLY A 6 -2.83 12.91 -0.18
N ARG A 7 -2.98 12.35 -1.38
CA ARG A 7 -3.97 12.76 -2.38
C ARG A 7 -5.28 11.98 -2.22
N GLY A 8 -6.32 12.62 -1.66
CA GLY A 8 -7.65 12.01 -1.51
C GLY A 8 -8.43 11.93 -2.82
N ASP A 9 -8.13 12.83 -3.77
CA ASP A 9 -8.64 12.91 -5.15
C ASP A 9 -8.32 11.66 -5.99
N LEU A 10 -7.25 10.95 -5.65
CA LEU A 10 -6.88 9.72 -6.34
C LEU A 10 -7.69 8.49 -5.89
N TRP A 11 -8.33 8.59 -4.73
CA TRP A 11 -9.10 7.53 -4.10
C TRP A 11 -10.56 7.97 -4.08
N GLY A 12 -11.16 8.02 -5.27
CA GLY A 12 -12.57 8.33 -5.47
C GLY A 12 -12.87 9.73 -6.05
N GLU A 13 -12.56 9.93 -7.33
CA GLU A 13 -13.42 10.69 -8.27
C GLU A 13 -13.35 10.00 -9.64
N GLY A 14 -14.19 8.97 -9.84
CA GLY A 14 -14.26 8.28 -11.13
C GLY A 14 -14.88 6.89 -11.11
N LEU A 15 -14.94 6.25 -9.94
CA LEU A 15 -15.62 4.98 -9.72
C LEU A 15 -16.44 5.12 -8.43
N SER A 16 -17.74 4.86 -8.56
CA SER A 16 -18.84 4.99 -7.59
C SER A 16 -18.48 5.46 -6.16
N PRO A 17 -19.14 6.49 -5.60
CA PRO A 17 -18.94 6.91 -4.22
C PRO A 17 -19.43 5.81 -3.27
N SER A 18 -18.53 4.91 -2.86
CA SER A 18 -18.83 3.92 -1.82
C SER A 18 -18.85 4.64 -0.47
N PRO A 19 -19.96 4.62 0.29
CA PRO A 19 -20.16 5.43 1.50
C PRO A 19 -19.38 4.92 2.73
N ARG A 20 -18.26 4.21 2.53
CA ARG A 20 -17.58 3.45 3.59
C ARG A 20 -16.54 4.30 4.30
N ALA A 21 -16.56 4.24 5.64
CA ALA A 21 -15.57 4.88 6.51
C ALA A 21 -14.12 4.34 6.34
N ILE A 22 -13.93 3.28 5.54
CA ILE A 22 -12.62 2.78 5.08
C ILE A 22 -12.48 3.04 3.57
N ALA A 23 -12.71 4.28 3.13
CA ALA A 23 -12.63 4.66 1.72
C ALA A 23 -11.21 4.57 1.15
N ARG A 24 -10.19 4.44 2.00
CA ARG A 24 -8.78 4.48 1.59
C ARG A 24 -7.90 3.60 2.47
N PRO A 25 -6.96 2.82 1.89
CA PRO A 25 -5.94 2.15 2.68
C PRO A 25 -5.04 3.19 3.36
N ASP A 26 -4.65 2.94 4.62
CA ASP A 26 -3.62 3.78 5.23
C ASP A 26 -2.26 3.60 4.53
N LYS A 27 -1.30 4.48 4.82
CA LYS A 27 -0.01 4.49 4.10
C LYS A 27 0.71 3.15 4.13
N GLU A 28 0.72 2.48 5.27
CA GLU A 28 1.38 1.17 5.40
C GLU A 28 0.65 0.11 4.57
N THR A 29 -0.68 0.10 4.61
CA THR A 29 -1.54 -0.80 3.83
C THR A 29 -1.34 -0.58 2.33
N LEU A 30 -1.31 0.67 1.89
CA LEU A 30 -1.07 1.04 0.49
C LEU A 30 0.28 0.52 0.01
N TYR A 31 1.33 0.69 0.80
CA TYR A 31 2.67 0.26 0.41
C TYR A 31 2.76 -1.27 0.33
N ARG A 32 2.03 -2.00 1.19
CA ARG A 32 1.90 -3.46 1.07
C ARG A 32 1.12 -3.89 -0.16
N LEU A 33 0.04 -3.20 -0.51
CA LEU A 33 -0.70 -3.45 -1.76
C LEU A 33 0.18 -3.20 -2.99
N LEU A 34 0.93 -2.10 -3.00
CA LEU A 34 1.87 -1.78 -4.07
C LEU A 34 2.99 -2.83 -4.16
N GLN A 35 3.44 -3.35 -3.02
CA GLN A 35 4.44 -4.42 -2.99
C GLN A 35 3.89 -5.71 -3.62
N GLU A 36 2.72 -6.14 -3.17
CA GLU A 36 2.08 -7.37 -3.64
C GLU A 36 1.81 -7.34 -5.15
N ASN A 37 1.42 -6.17 -5.67
CA ASN A 37 1.16 -5.95 -7.09
C ASN A 37 2.42 -5.61 -7.90
N CYS A 38 3.62 -5.86 -7.36
CA CYS A 38 4.91 -5.66 -8.02
C CYS A 38 5.21 -4.21 -8.47
N TRP A 39 4.57 -3.21 -7.86
CA TRP A 39 4.85 -1.80 -8.12
C TRP A 39 5.98 -1.25 -7.26
N LEU A 40 6.09 -1.76 -6.03
CA LEU A 40 7.15 -1.41 -5.10
C LEU A 40 7.89 -2.66 -4.63
N GLU A 41 9.15 -2.47 -4.26
CA GLU A 41 9.92 -3.47 -3.54
C GLU A 41 10.65 -2.86 -2.36
N ARG A 42 11.01 -3.73 -1.41
CA ARG A 42 11.85 -3.36 -0.28
C ARG A 42 13.28 -3.82 -0.53
N ALA A 43 14.18 -2.87 -0.75
CA ALA A 43 15.59 -3.15 -0.88
C ALA A 43 16.39 -2.52 0.29
N PRO A 44 17.54 -3.09 0.69
CA PRO A 44 18.46 -2.45 1.62
C PRO A 44 18.97 -1.12 1.08
N PHE A 45 19.04 -0.10 1.93
CA PHE A 45 19.70 1.18 1.62
C PHE A 45 20.62 1.58 2.76
N GLY A 46 21.92 1.70 2.46
CA GLY A 46 22.95 1.83 3.49
C GLY A 46 23.11 0.54 4.29
N ARG A 47 23.50 0.65 5.56
CA ARG A 47 23.90 -0.52 6.37
C ARG A 47 22.73 -1.27 7.03
N GLU A 48 21.64 -0.60 7.40
CA GLU A 48 20.64 -1.22 8.29
C GLU A 48 19.17 -0.91 7.94
N GLN A 49 18.90 0.02 7.02
CA GLN A 49 17.53 0.47 6.76
C GLN A 49 17.03 0.01 5.40
N SER A 50 16.01 -0.85 5.40
CA SER A 50 15.29 -1.18 4.17
C SER A 50 14.36 -0.01 3.78
N ARG A 51 14.39 0.35 2.50
CA ARG A 51 13.59 1.42 1.90
C ARG A 51 12.72 0.88 0.78
N TRP A 52 11.75 1.69 0.37
CA TRP A 52 10.85 1.37 -0.72
C TRP A 52 11.39 1.93 -2.03
N PHE A 53 11.39 1.10 -3.07
CA PHE A 53 11.83 1.44 -4.42
C PHE A 53 10.73 1.08 -5.41
N VAL A 54 10.61 1.84 -6.50
CA VAL A 54 9.83 1.42 -7.67
C VAL A 54 10.57 0.27 -8.33
N THR A 55 9.86 -0.81 -8.67
CA THR A 55 10.45 -1.99 -9.32
C THR A 55 10.95 -1.67 -10.73
N ASP A 56 11.98 -2.37 -11.19
CA ASP A 56 12.53 -2.18 -12.55
C ASP A 56 11.45 -2.30 -13.63
N LYS A 57 10.53 -3.28 -13.49
CA LYS A 57 9.39 -3.45 -14.40
C LYS A 57 8.50 -2.21 -14.47
N ALA A 58 8.22 -1.57 -13.35
CA ALA A 58 7.42 -0.35 -13.30
C ALA A 58 8.17 0.87 -13.88
N VAL A 59 9.49 0.90 -13.74
CA VAL A 59 10.36 1.91 -14.37
C VAL A 59 10.38 1.74 -15.89
N GLU A 60 10.66 0.53 -16.38
CA GLU A 60 10.68 0.18 -17.81
C GLU A 60 9.32 0.42 -18.46
N GLY A 61 8.23 0.13 -17.75
CA GLY A 61 6.86 0.41 -18.19
C GLY A 61 6.48 1.90 -18.17
N GLY A 62 7.36 2.78 -17.69
CA GLY A 62 7.12 4.22 -17.65
C GLY A 62 6.06 4.65 -16.63
N TYR A 63 5.87 3.90 -15.54
CA TYR A 63 4.90 4.23 -14.49
C TYR A 63 5.48 5.12 -13.38
N GLY A 64 6.79 5.10 -13.21
CA GLY A 64 7.44 5.86 -12.15
C GLY A 64 8.95 5.63 -12.09
N GLN A 65 9.56 6.18 -11.05
CA GLN A 65 10.97 6.00 -10.74
C GLN A 65 11.24 6.19 -9.25
N THR A 66 12.35 5.63 -8.76
CA THR A 66 12.88 6.00 -7.45
C THR A 66 13.74 7.24 -7.58
N VAL A 67 13.39 8.29 -6.84
CA VAL A 67 14.18 9.52 -6.79
C VAL A 67 15.19 9.42 -5.66
N ASP A 68 16.48 9.48 -5.98
CA ASP A 68 17.55 9.62 -5.00
C ASP A 68 17.98 11.10 -4.87
N PRO A 69 17.63 11.77 -3.75
CA PRO A 69 17.94 13.19 -3.56
C PRO A 69 19.44 13.46 -3.32
N SER A 70 20.27 12.46 -3.02
CA SER A 70 21.71 12.64 -2.79
C SER A 70 22.46 13.13 -4.05
N ASN A 71 21.93 12.82 -5.23
CA ASN A 71 22.48 13.22 -6.52
C ASN A 71 21.85 14.50 -7.09
N LEU A 72 20.92 15.13 -6.37
CA LEU A 72 20.13 16.26 -6.87
C LEU A 72 20.56 17.58 -6.22
N HIS A 73 21.38 18.36 -6.92
CA HIS A 73 21.94 19.62 -6.42
C HIS A 73 20.93 20.78 -6.25
N SER A 74 19.72 20.72 -6.82
CA SER A 74 18.82 21.88 -6.94
C SER A 74 17.35 21.65 -6.54
N LEU A 75 16.97 20.45 -6.10
CA LEU A 75 15.58 20.15 -5.74
C LEU A 75 15.24 20.69 -4.34
N LYS A 76 14.36 21.70 -4.27
CA LYS A 76 13.75 22.18 -3.01
C LYS A 76 12.77 21.14 -2.45
N LEU A 77 13.29 20.05 -1.90
CA LEU A 77 12.53 19.07 -1.11
C LEU A 77 12.39 19.58 0.33
N SER A 78 11.26 19.37 1.00
CA SER A 78 11.07 19.77 2.40
C SER A 78 11.13 18.56 3.35
N GLY A 79 11.69 18.77 4.56
CA GLY A 79 11.80 17.74 5.59
C GLY A 79 12.77 16.58 5.27
N GLY A 80 12.55 15.42 5.90
CA GLY A 80 13.39 14.21 5.72
C GLY A 80 13.43 13.62 4.30
N LYS A 81 12.65 14.18 3.35
CA LYS A 81 12.67 13.83 1.92
C LYS A 81 13.94 14.27 1.20
N LYS A 82 14.78 15.12 1.81
CA LYS A 82 16.10 15.50 1.27
C LYS A 82 17.17 14.42 1.46
N SER A 83 16.93 13.41 2.29
CA SER A 83 18.00 12.61 2.89
C SER A 83 18.08 11.17 2.38
N PHE A 84 17.04 10.66 1.71
CA PHE A 84 16.94 9.24 1.35
C PHE A 84 16.12 9.03 0.06
N PRO A 85 16.37 7.95 -0.70
CA PRO A 85 15.57 7.59 -1.85
C PRO A 85 14.10 7.38 -1.50
N PHE A 86 13.22 7.77 -2.41
CA PHE A 86 11.78 7.53 -2.27
C PHE A 86 11.13 7.24 -3.63
N PRO A 87 10.11 6.35 -3.66
CA PRO A 87 9.42 6.01 -4.88
C PRO A 87 8.46 7.13 -5.30
N VAL A 88 8.38 7.38 -6.61
CA VAL A 88 7.46 8.34 -7.23
C VAL A 88 6.82 7.68 -8.45
N PHE A 89 5.50 7.73 -8.54
CA PHE A 89 4.78 7.38 -9.77
C PHE A 89 4.38 8.65 -10.52
N TYR A 90 4.35 8.59 -11.85
CA TYR A 90 3.98 9.71 -12.69
C TYR A 90 2.47 9.97 -12.63
N GLU A 91 2.09 11.24 -12.58
CA GLU A 91 0.72 11.67 -12.27
C GLU A 91 -0.33 11.09 -13.21
N ASP A 92 -0.01 11.01 -14.50
CA ASP A 92 -0.85 10.43 -15.55
C ASP A 92 -0.99 8.90 -15.46
N LYS A 93 -0.16 8.23 -14.67
CA LYS A 93 -0.15 6.77 -14.47
C LYS A 93 -0.68 6.32 -13.12
N VAL A 94 -0.92 7.23 -12.19
CA VAL A 94 -1.30 6.87 -10.82
C VAL A 94 -2.64 6.14 -10.77
N GLN A 95 -3.61 6.51 -11.61
CA GLN A 95 -4.90 5.84 -11.65
C GLN A 95 -4.79 4.39 -12.14
N ASP A 96 -3.99 4.14 -13.17
CA ASP A 96 -3.71 2.78 -13.65
C ASP A 96 -3.10 1.92 -12.54
N VAL A 97 -2.12 2.47 -11.79
CA VAL A 97 -1.50 1.79 -10.65
C VAL A 97 -2.54 1.49 -9.57
N ILE A 98 -3.36 2.46 -9.17
CA ILE A 98 -4.38 2.28 -8.12
C ILE A 98 -5.41 1.23 -8.51
N TRP A 99 -5.86 1.24 -9.76
CA TRP A 99 -6.84 0.27 -10.28
C TRP A 99 -6.35 -1.17 -10.11
N THR A 100 -5.06 -1.42 -10.32
CA THR A 100 -4.50 -2.78 -10.17
C THR A 100 -4.46 -3.29 -8.73
N LEU A 101 -4.59 -2.42 -7.72
CA LEU A 101 -4.43 -2.83 -6.32
C LEU A 101 -5.60 -3.67 -5.78
N GLY A 102 -6.73 -3.69 -6.48
CA GLY A 102 -7.89 -4.51 -6.13
C GLY A 102 -8.53 -4.16 -4.78
N TRP A 103 -8.26 -2.96 -4.24
CA TRP A 103 -8.74 -2.57 -2.91
C TRP A 103 -10.27 -2.60 -2.80
N ASP A 104 -10.96 -2.08 -3.82
CA ASP A 104 -12.43 -2.07 -3.84
C ASP A 104 -13.00 -3.50 -3.91
N ALA A 105 -12.37 -4.39 -4.68
CA ALA A 105 -12.76 -5.80 -4.73
C ALA A 105 -12.59 -6.51 -3.38
N ILE A 106 -11.54 -6.18 -2.62
CA ILE A 106 -11.35 -6.68 -1.25
C ILE A 106 -12.51 -6.21 -0.37
N LEU A 107 -12.84 -4.92 -0.41
CA LEU A 107 -13.92 -4.35 0.38
C LEU A 107 -15.28 -4.97 0.00
N ASP A 108 -15.57 -5.13 -1.28
CA ASP A 108 -16.83 -5.72 -1.75
C ASP A 108 -16.97 -7.18 -1.34
N HIS A 109 -15.89 -7.97 -1.40
CA HIS A 109 -15.94 -9.35 -0.92
C HIS A 109 -16.18 -9.43 0.59
N LEU A 110 -15.55 -8.56 1.39
CA LEU A 110 -15.76 -8.53 2.84
C LEU A 110 -17.20 -8.24 3.25
N ASP A 111 -17.95 -7.48 2.44
CA ASP A 111 -19.37 -7.21 2.67
C ASP A 111 -20.24 -8.46 2.47
N THR A 112 -19.82 -9.38 1.61
CA THR A 112 -20.52 -10.66 1.41
C THR A 112 -20.36 -11.62 2.61
N LEU A 113 -19.34 -11.39 3.44
CA LEU A 113 -19.03 -12.23 4.60
C LEU A 113 -19.76 -11.72 5.84
N ALA A 114 -20.61 -12.58 6.42
CA ALA A 114 -21.50 -12.23 7.52
C ALA A 114 -20.76 -12.06 8.85
N THR A 115 -19.75 -12.88 9.12
CA THR A 115 -19.09 -12.90 10.43
C THR A 115 -17.68 -12.33 10.42
N LYS A 116 -17.27 -11.74 11.55
CA LYS A 116 -15.88 -11.28 11.76
C LYS A 116 -14.86 -12.41 11.60
N LYS A 117 -15.24 -13.64 11.96
CA LYS A 117 -14.38 -14.82 11.86
C LYS A 117 -14.13 -15.22 10.40
N GLU A 118 -15.18 -15.22 9.57
CA GLU A 118 -15.05 -15.48 8.13
C GLU A 118 -14.20 -14.42 7.45
N ARG A 119 -14.45 -13.14 7.74
CA ARG A 119 -13.63 -12.03 7.23
C ARG A 119 -12.16 -12.19 7.59
N LEU A 120 -11.87 -12.51 8.86
CA LEU A 120 -10.49 -12.75 9.30
C LEU A 120 -9.88 -13.96 8.57
N ALA A 121 -10.58 -15.09 8.49
CA ALA A 121 -10.07 -16.29 7.85
C ALA A 121 -9.76 -16.06 6.36
N TRP A 122 -10.66 -15.38 5.64
CA TRP A 122 -10.45 -15.02 4.25
C TRP A 122 -9.28 -14.05 4.07
N LEU A 123 -9.17 -13.01 4.91
CA LEU A 123 -8.03 -12.08 4.89
C LEU A 123 -6.70 -12.78 5.19
N MET A 124 -6.67 -13.76 6.10
CA MET A 124 -5.46 -14.55 6.35
C MET A 124 -5.11 -15.46 5.17
N ALA A 125 -6.11 -15.99 4.47
CA ALA A 125 -5.88 -16.88 3.35
C ALA A 125 -5.45 -16.15 2.07
N GLN A 126 -6.02 -14.97 1.79
CA GLN A 126 -5.84 -14.28 0.51
C GLN A 126 -5.02 -12.97 0.62
N HIS A 127 -5.01 -12.34 1.79
CA HIS A 127 -4.45 -11.01 1.99
C HIS A 127 -3.53 -10.92 3.23
N SER A 128 -2.83 -12.01 3.53
CA SER A 128 -1.93 -12.11 4.69
C SER A 128 -0.80 -11.09 4.66
N TYR A 129 -0.41 -10.59 3.49
CA TYR A 129 0.61 -9.55 3.29
C TYR A 129 0.21 -8.20 3.93
N LEU A 130 -1.08 -7.95 4.16
CA LEU A 130 -1.56 -6.71 4.75
C LEU A 130 -1.08 -6.54 6.21
N PRO A 131 -0.91 -5.31 6.71
CA PRO A 131 -0.55 -5.07 8.10
C PRO A 131 -1.62 -5.58 9.07
N ALA A 132 -1.23 -6.04 10.26
CA ALA A 132 -2.18 -6.52 11.28
C ALA A 132 -3.23 -5.45 11.64
N LYS A 133 -2.87 -4.17 11.57
CA LYS A 133 -3.79 -3.04 11.75
C LYS A 133 -4.89 -3.02 10.68
N ALA A 134 -4.52 -3.17 9.41
CA ALA A 134 -5.47 -3.23 8.31
C ALA A 134 -6.40 -4.44 8.45
N ILE A 135 -5.84 -5.62 8.73
CA ILE A 135 -6.62 -6.85 8.97
C ILE A 135 -7.62 -6.65 10.10
N SER A 136 -7.19 -6.05 11.22
CA SER A 136 -8.07 -5.76 12.36
C SER A 136 -9.23 -4.83 11.98
N GLN A 137 -8.95 -3.78 11.21
CA GLN A 137 -9.96 -2.83 10.74
C GLN A 137 -10.95 -3.48 9.76
N LEU A 138 -10.45 -4.25 8.78
CA LEU A 138 -11.24 -4.90 7.74
C LEU A 138 -12.12 -6.04 8.29
N SER A 139 -11.58 -6.87 9.19
CA SER A 139 -12.34 -7.97 9.79
C SER A 139 -13.21 -7.55 10.98
N GLY A 140 -12.91 -6.41 11.61
CA GLY A 140 -13.57 -5.94 12.84
C GLY A 140 -13.17 -6.71 14.10
N VAL A 141 -12.10 -7.52 14.05
CA VAL A 141 -11.50 -8.19 15.22
C VAL A 141 -10.50 -7.27 15.92
N GLY A 142 -10.19 -7.55 17.18
CA GLY A 142 -9.17 -6.80 17.92
C GLY A 142 -7.76 -6.96 17.34
N ILE A 143 -6.95 -5.91 17.43
CA ILE A 143 -5.58 -5.87 16.89
C ILE A 143 -4.67 -6.98 17.46
N ALA A 144 -4.85 -7.35 18.72
CA ALA A 144 -4.10 -8.45 19.35
C ALA A 144 -4.43 -9.80 18.69
N THR A 145 -5.69 -10.03 18.34
CA THR A 145 -6.12 -11.24 17.62
C THR A 145 -5.52 -11.27 16.22
N ALA A 146 -5.59 -10.17 15.47
CA ALA A 146 -5.00 -10.08 14.14
C ALA A 146 -3.47 -10.35 14.16
N LYS A 147 -2.74 -9.80 15.15
CA LYS A 147 -1.31 -10.07 15.32
C LYS A 147 -1.00 -11.54 15.60
N ARG A 148 -1.78 -12.19 16.47
CA ARG A 148 -1.59 -13.62 16.81
C ARG A 148 -1.79 -14.51 15.58
N HIS A 149 -2.88 -14.29 14.84
CA HIS A 149 -3.17 -15.05 13.63
C HIS A 149 -2.10 -14.84 12.55
N LYS A 150 -1.62 -13.61 12.37
CA LYS A 150 -0.55 -13.32 11.43
C LYS A 150 0.76 -14.03 11.81
N ALA A 151 1.14 -14.01 13.08
CA ALA A 151 2.33 -14.73 13.55
C ALA A 151 2.23 -16.25 13.31
N GLN A 152 1.04 -16.83 13.46
CA GLN A 152 0.80 -18.24 13.16
C GLN A 152 0.91 -18.53 11.65
N ASN A 153 0.38 -17.62 10.83
CA ASN A 153 0.39 -17.74 9.37
C ASN A 153 1.80 -17.57 8.79
N ASP A 154 2.61 -16.69 9.37
CA ASP A 154 4.01 -16.46 8.96
C ASP A 154 4.95 -17.61 9.37
N THR A 155 4.50 -18.54 10.24
CA THR A 155 5.27 -19.71 10.69
C THR A 155 4.95 -20.97 9.87
N GLN A 156 3.92 -20.94 9.03
CA GLN A 156 3.51 -22.05 8.15
C GLN A 156 4.15 -21.92 6.78
#